data_AF-A0A7G6WQZ9-F1
#
_entry.id   AF-A0A7G6WQZ9-F1
#
_cell.length_a   1.000
_cell.length_b   1.000
_cell.length_c   1.000
_cell.angle_alpha   90.00
_cell.angle_beta   90.00
_cell.angle_gamma   90.00
#
_symmetry.space_group_name_H-M   'P 1'
#
loop_
_entity.id
_entity.type
_entity.pdbx_description
1 polymer ?
#
loop_
_entity_poly.entity_id
_entity_poly.type
_entity_poly.pdbx_seq_one_letter_code
_entity_poly.pdbx_strand_id
1 'polypeptide(L)'
;MGDDGYGELKLDLLGSWRLRRGAVVLHVATRQQRLIAALAIRGPSLRSYLVGQLWPEYPDARALESLRVTVHLISRQVPGLMVNAGAMLSLTDHVEVDLHRIRARIRALGQAGFDGDVASSLHELRDAEVLPGWYEDWVIFEQSRLRQDRLRAFTAISRLSLARGNSEVAGAAAEAALEIEPLYEKAVGLLIAAEMRQGNPAAALSAYERYRGKLEEDMGLLPSDSVKSLIAGALDRQARAREERLPASVSWLTGEPALHHS
;
A
#
# COMPACT_ATOMS: atom_id res chain seq x y z
N MET A 1 23.19 23.78 -22.25
CA MET A 1 22.04 23.41 -21.40
C MET A 1 20.82 23.61 -22.28
N GLY A 2 20.62 22.66 -23.19
CA GLY A 2 19.63 22.79 -24.26
C GLY A 2 18.27 22.43 -23.72
N ASP A 3 17.35 23.38 -23.78
CA ASP A 3 15.93 23.10 -23.89
C ASP A 3 15.71 22.42 -25.24
N ASP A 4 16.10 21.15 -25.33
CA ASP A 4 15.77 20.33 -26.48
C ASP A 4 14.26 20.15 -26.40
N GLY A 5 13.51 20.87 -27.26
CA GLY A 5 12.04 21.02 -27.26
C GLY A 5 11.19 19.74 -27.40
N TYR A 6 11.68 18.62 -26.88
CA TYR A 6 10.96 17.40 -26.59
C TYR A 6 10.30 17.55 -25.21
N GLY A 7 8.96 17.56 -25.18
CA GLY A 7 8.21 17.66 -23.92
C GLY A 7 8.60 16.60 -22.87
N GLU A 8 8.17 16.83 -21.63
CA GLU A 8 8.49 15.98 -20.47
C GLU A 8 8.11 14.51 -20.70
N LEU A 9 9.02 13.59 -20.36
CA LEU A 9 8.82 12.15 -20.45
C LEU A 9 8.22 11.64 -19.14
N LYS A 10 7.09 10.93 -19.25
CA LYS A 10 6.46 10.28 -18.10
C LYS A 10 6.32 8.79 -18.35
N LEU A 11 6.66 7.99 -17.35
CA LEU A 11 6.56 6.55 -17.35
C LEU A 11 5.66 6.07 -16.22
N ASP A 12 4.51 5.51 -16.60
CA ASP A 12 3.59 4.84 -15.71
C ASP A 12 3.98 3.35 -15.64
N LEU A 13 4.31 2.87 -14.45
CA LEU A 13 4.53 1.45 -14.14
C LEU A 13 3.45 0.91 -13.20
N LEU A 14 2.69 1.80 -12.54
CA LEU A 14 1.65 1.42 -11.62
C LEU A 14 0.31 1.26 -12.37
N GLY A 15 -0.37 0.14 -12.15
CA GLY A 15 -1.61 -0.25 -12.82
C GLY A 15 -1.43 -0.68 -14.27
N SER A 16 -0.68 0.07 -15.09
CA SER A 16 -0.40 -0.33 -16.48
C SER A 16 0.86 0.34 -17.01
N TRP A 17 1.62 -0.39 -17.83
CA TRP A 17 2.73 0.18 -18.60
C TRP A 17 2.24 1.30 -19.52
N ARG A 18 2.80 2.50 -19.36
CA ARG A 18 2.59 3.59 -20.32
C ARG A 18 3.77 4.54 -20.37
N LEU A 19 4.23 4.85 -21.57
CA LEU A 19 5.26 5.86 -21.80
C LEU A 19 4.63 7.04 -22.56
N ARG A 20 4.85 8.26 -22.08
CA ARG A 20 4.32 9.49 -22.70
C ARG A 20 5.40 10.55 -22.86
N ARG A 21 5.23 11.39 -23.88
CA ARG A 21 5.95 12.65 -24.07
C ARG A 21 4.93 13.78 -24.17
N GLY A 22 4.84 14.61 -23.14
CA GLY A 22 3.71 15.53 -23.00
C GLY A 22 2.37 14.77 -23.08
N ALA A 23 1.51 15.16 -24.03
CA ALA A 23 0.21 14.51 -24.24
C ALA A 23 0.27 13.23 -25.10
N VAL A 24 1.39 12.94 -25.77
CA VAL A 24 1.49 11.85 -26.76
C VAL A 24 1.92 10.55 -26.08
N VAL A 25 1.15 9.47 -26.28
CA VAL A 25 1.55 8.12 -25.86
C VAL A 25 2.54 7.54 -26.87
N LEU A 26 3.66 7.03 -26.37
CA LEU A 26 4.71 6.40 -27.15
C LEU A 26 4.59 4.88 -27.06
N HIS A 27 4.42 4.24 -28.22
CA HIS A 27 4.37 2.78 -28.31
C HIS A 27 5.76 2.23 -28.65
N VAL A 28 6.24 1.33 -27.80
CA VAL A 28 7.48 0.57 -28.01
C VAL A 28 7.18 -0.91 -27.87
N ALA A 29 7.93 -1.74 -28.60
CA ALA A 29 7.76 -3.19 -28.53
C ALA A 29 8.15 -3.75 -27.15
N THR A 30 7.62 -4.94 -26.81
CA THR A 30 7.75 -5.55 -25.48
C THR A 30 9.19 -5.63 -25.00
N ARG A 31 10.14 -5.94 -25.89
CA ARG A 31 11.58 -6.02 -25.55
C ARG A 31 12.13 -4.68 -25.03
N GLN A 32 11.71 -3.56 -25.63
CA GLN A 32 12.06 -2.23 -25.20
C GLN A 32 11.38 -1.88 -23.88
N GLN A 33 10.10 -2.23 -23.72
CA GLN A 33 9.37 -2.04 -22.46
C GLN A 33 10.11 -2.71 -21.29
N ARG A 34 10.56 -3.96 -21.47
CA ARG A 34 11.32 -4.71 -20.45
C ARG A 34 12.59 -4.00 -20.01
N LEU A 35 13.39 -3.50 -20.95
CA LEU A 35 14.62 -2.76 -20.63
C LEU A 35 14.32 -1.44 -19.91
N ILE A 36 13.35 -0.67 -20.41
CA ILE A 36 12.98 0.62 -19.80
C ILE A 36 12.41 0.40 -18.40
N ALA A 37 11.53 -0.60 -18.21
CA ALA A 37 10.99 -0.98 -16.91
C ALA A 37 12.09 -1.41 -15.93
N ALA A 38 13.06 -2.23 -16.37
CA ALA A 38 14.16 -2.65 -15.52
C ALA A 38 15.02 -1.46 -15.05
N LEU A 39 15.33 -0.52 -15.95
CA LEU A 39 16.05 0.71 -15.61
C LEU A 39 15.23 1.62 -14.69
N ALA A 40 13.93 1.73 -14.92
CA ALA A 40 13.04 2.51 -14.08
C ALA A 40 12.93 1.91 -12.66
N ILE A 41 12.84 0.59 -12.52
CA ILE A 41 12.63 -0.05 -11.23
C ILE A 41 13.93 -0.09 -10.40
N ARG A 42 15.07 -0.37 -11.04
CA ARG A 42 16.36 -0.56 -10.36
C ARG A 42 17.22 0.69 -10.30
N GLY A 43 17.04 1.61 -11.26
CA GLY A 43 17.96 2.72 -11.49
C GLY A 43 19.17 2.33 -12.35
N PRO A 44 20.25 3.13 -12.33
CA PRO A 44 21.46 2.90 -13.12
C PRO A 44 22.00 1.48 -12.94
N SER A 45 22.21 0.77 -14.06
CA SER A 45 22.56 -0.65 -14.04
C SER A 45 23.62 -1.01 -15.09
N LEU A 46 24.50 -1.95 -14.73
CA LEU A 46 25.51 -2.49 -15.65
C LEU A 46 24.85 -3.27 -16.78
N ARG A 47 25.42 -3.15 -17.99
CA ARG A 47 24.95 -3.92 -19.15
C ARG A 47 24.99 -5.43 -18.94
N SER A 48 26.05 -5.94 -18.30
CA SER A 48 26.19 -7.37 -17.99
C SER A 48 25.06 -7.86 -17.08
N TYR A 49 24.66 -7.05 -16.10
CA TYR A 49 23.55 -7.36 -15.21
C TYR A 49 22.21 -7.38 -15.96
N LEU A 50 21.94 -6.35 -16.77
CA LEU A 50 20.72 -6.27 -17.58
C LEU A 50 20.61 -7.42 -18.57
N VAL A 51 21.74 -7.87 -19.12
CA VAL A 51 21.81 -9.06 -19.98
C VAL A 51 21.30 -10.30 -19.26
N GLY A 52 21.88 -10.62 -18.09
CA GLY A 52 21.49 -11.81 -17.34
C GLY A 52 20.04 -11.78 -16.86
N GLN A 53 19.49 -10.59 -16.57
CA GLN A 53 18.11 -10.45 -16.13
C GLN A 53 17.08 -10.52 -17.27
N LEU A 54 17.36 -9.91 -18.43
CA LEU A 54 16.38 -9.74 -19.50
C LEU A 54 16.44 -10.83 -20.57
N TRP A 55 17.59 -11.48 -20.73
CA TRP A 55 17.84 -12.54 -21.71
C TRP A 55 18.55 -13.76 -21.08
N PRO A 56 18.04 -14.32 -19.97
CA PRO A 56 18.67 -15.45 -19.29
C PRO A 56 18.82 -16.70 -20.18
N GLU A 57 17.99 -16.83 -21.22
CA GLU A 57 17.95 -17.95 -22.14
C GLU A 57 19.03 -17.91 -23.25
N TYR A 58 19.74 -16.79 -23.40
CA TYR A 58 20.74 -16.60 -24.46
C TYR A 58 22.17 -16.64 -23.89
N PRO A 59 23.14 -17.21 -24.63
CA PRO A 59 24.56 -17.04 -24.32
C PRO A 59 24.95 -15.55 -24.33
N ASP A 60 25.88 -15.17 -23.44
CA ASP A 60 26.29 -13.77 -23.19
C ASP A 60 26.51 -12.94 -24.46
N ALA A 61 27.18 -13.49 -25.48
CA ALA A 61 27.43 -12.78 -26.73
C ALA A 61 26.14 -12.40 -27.48
N ARG A 62 25.15 -13.31 -27.56
CA ARG A 62 23.85 -13.04 -28.20
C ARG A 62 22.97 -12.14 -27.35
N ALA A 63 23.06 -12.27 -26.04
CA ALA A 63 22.32 -11.42 -25.11
C ALA A 63 22.83 -9.97 -25.13
N LEU A 64 24.16 -9.76 -25.18
CA LEU A 64 24.78 -8.45 -25.38
C LEU A 64 24.38 -7.82 -26.71
N GLU A 65 24.32 -8.60 -27.79
CA GLU A 65 23.84 -8.10 -29.09
C GLU A 65 22.36 -7.70 -29.02
N SER A 66 21.53 -8.53 -28.38
CA SER A 66 20.12 -8.21 -28.13
C SER A 66 19.96 -6.91 -27.32
N LEU A 67 20.80 -6.69 -26.30
CA LEU A 67 20.82 -5.46 -25.54
C LEU A 67 21.20 -4.26 -26.42
N ARG A 68 22.28 -4.37 -27.22
CA ARG A 68 22.72 -3.29 -28.11
C ARG A 68 21.64 -2.87 -29.10
N VAL A 69 20.99 -3.84 -29.75
CA VAL A 69 19.89 -3.58 -30.67
C VAL A 69 18.72 -2.90 -29.95
N THR A 70 18.36 -3.39 -28.76
CA THR A 70 17.26 -2.81 -27.97
C THR A 70 17.56 -1.36 -27.57
N VAL A 71 18.78 -1.09 -27.08
CA VAL A 71 19.25 0.27 -26.75
C VAL A 71 19.21 1.17 -27.98
N HIS A 72 19.73 0.70 -29.12
CA HIS A 72 19.71 1.47 -30.37
C HIS A 72 18.28 1.84 -30.80
N LEU A 73 17.34 0.88 -30.76
CA LEU A 73 15.94 1.12 -31.11
C LEU A 73 15.28 2.13 -30.17
N ILE A 74 15.51 2.01 -28.85
CA ILE A 74 14.97 2.98 -27.88
C ILE A 74 15.55 4.37 -28.14
N SER A 75 16.86 4.50 -28.32
CA SER A 75 17.49 5.80 -28.58
C SER A 75 16.96 6.48 -29.85
N ARG A 76 16.55 5.70 -30.86
CA ARG A 76 15.91 6.23 -32.08
C ARG A 76 14.43 6.55 -31.91
N GLN A 77 13.68 5.69 -31.23
CA GLN A 77 12.22 5.82 -31.07
C GLN A 77 11.83 6.85 -30.00
N VAL A 78 12.62 6.92 -28.93
CA VAL A 78 12.41 7.80 -27.78
C VAL A 78 13.71 8.53 -27.43
N PRO A 79 14.16 9.49 -28.27
CA PRO A 79 15.36 10.26 -28.01
C PRO A 79 15.31 10.95 -26.65
N GLY A 80 16.39 10.88 -25.87
CA GLY A 80 16.45 11.51 -24.54
C GLY A 80 15.87 10.67 -23.39
N LEU A 81 15.40 9.44 -23.63
CA LEU A 81 14.89 8.57 -22.55
C LEU A 81 16.01 7.99 -21.67
N MET A 82 17.18 7.71 -22.25
CA MET A 82 18.24 6.95 -21.57
C MET A 82 19.60 7.62 -21.74
N VAL A 83 20.42 7.51 -20.70
CA VAL A 83 21.84 7.86 -20.73
C VAL A 83 22.64 6.60 -21.02
N ASN A 84 23.48 6.68 -22.05
CA ASN A 84 24.35 5.60 -22.47
C ASN A 84 25.81 5.88 -22.06
N ALA A 85 26.16 5.58 -20.80
CA ALA A 85 27.44 5.94 -20.20
C ALA A 85 28.36 4.70 -20.08
N GLY A 86 29.10 4.38 -21.15
CA GLY A 86 30.09 3.30 -21.12
C GLY A 86 29.46 1.96 -20.76
N ALA A 87 29.84 1.36 -19.64
CA ALA A 87 29.30 0.07 -19.18
C ALA A 87 27.93 0.18 -18.48
N MET A 88 27.47 1.39 -18.18
CA MET A 88 26.25 1.67 -17.43
C MET A 88 25.13 2.14 -18.35
N LEU A 89 23.90 1.72 -18.06
CA LEU A 89 22.68 2.24 -18.65
C LEU A 89 21.77 2.79 -17.55
N SER A 90 21.14 3.92 -17.80
CA SER A 90 20.13 4.51 -16.91
C SER A 90 19.06 5.23 -17.72
N LEU A 91 17.92 5.50 -17.10
CA LEU A 91 17.03 6.55 -17.59
C LEU A 91 17.70 7.92 -17.39
N THR A 92 17.27 8.93 -18.15
CA THR A 92 17.63 10.32 -17.86
C THR A 92 16.86 10.82 -16.63
N ASP A 93 17.43 11.79 -15.91
CA ASP A 93 16.82 12.35 -14.69
C ASP A 93 15.53 13.14 -14.98
N HIS A 94 15.25 13.44 -16.26
CA HIS A 94 14.04 14.12 -16.72
C HIS A 94 12.86 13.18 -16.96
N VAL A 95 13.02 11.87 -16.76
CA VAL A 95 11.91 10.92 -16.86
C VAL A 95 11.20 10.85 -15.51
N GLU A 96 9.96 11.33 -15.46
CA GLU A 96 9.12 11.14 -14.30
C GLU A 96 8.61 9.69 -14.25
N VAL A 97 8.96 8.95 -13.20
CA VAL A 97 8.49 7.57 -12.98
C VAL A 97 7.55 7.55 -11.78
N ASP A 98 6.31 7.12 -12.00
CA ASP A 98 5.28 7.06 -10.95
C ASP A 98 5.67 6.18 -9.74
N LEU A 99 6.39 5.08 -9.98
CA LEU A 99 6.92 4.21 -8.94
C LEU A 99 7.92 4.92 -8.03
N HIS A 100 8.74 5.83 -8.56
CA HIS A 100 9.68 6.60 -7.75
C HIS A 100 8.94 7.54 -6.81
N ARG A 101 7.89 8.20 -7.32
CA ARG A 101 7.00 9.08 -6.55
C ARG A 101 6.32 8.32 -5.40
N ILE A 102 5.74 7.15 -5.69
CA ILE A 102 5.11 6.32 -4.64
C ILE A 102 6.13 5.85 -3.61
N ARG A 103 7.32 5.39 -4.02
CA ARG A 103 8.38 4.98 -3.09
C ARG A 103 8.83 6.14 -2.19
N ALA A 104 8.96 7.34 -2.74
CA ALA A 104 9.30 8.54 -1.95
C ALA A 104 8.21 8.86 -0.92
N ARG A 105 6.94 8.75 -1.30
CA ARG A 105 5.80 8.96 -0.40
C ARG A 105 5.73 7.93 0.72
N ILE A 106 5.93 6.64 0.42
CA ILE A 106 6.04 5.58 1.45
C ILE A 106 7.17 5.89 2.43
N ARG A 107 8.35 6.30 1.94
CA ARG A 107 9.47 6.69 2.81
C ARG A 107 9.12 7.87 3.71
N ALA A 108 8.39 8.86 3.20
CA ALA A 108 7.96 10.04 3.96
C ALA A 108 6.98 9.67 5.08
N LEU A 109 6.02 8.77 4.82
CA LEU A 109 5.08 8.26 5.84
C LEU A 109 5.77 7.54 7.00
N GLY A 110 6.94 6.95 6.75
CA GLY A 110 7.76 6.29 7.77
C GLY A 110 8.57 7.25 8.65
N GLN A 111 8.65 8.54 8.30
CA GLN A 111 9.42 9.52 9.07
C GLN A 111 8.63 10.00 10.30
N ALA A 112 9.35 10.22 11.40
CA ALA A 112 8.77 10.82 12.59
C ALA A 112 8.28 12.25 12.28
N GLY A 113 7.08 12.60 12.75
CA GLY A 113 6.52 13.93 12.55
C GLY A 113 6.03 14.21 11.14
N PHE A 114 5.72 13.19 10.33
CA PHE A 114 5.01 13.39 9.07
C PHE A 114 3.72 14.17 9.31
N ASP A 115 3.60 15.34 8.67
CA ASP A 115 2.43 16.23 8.73
C ASP A 115 1.69 16.34 7.39
N GLY A 116 2.05 15.48 6.42
CA GLY A 116 1.41 15.49 5.12
C GLY A 116 -0.03 14.95 5.14
N ASP A 117 -0.69 15.08 3.99
CA ASP A 117 -2.03 14.55 3.73
C ASP A 117 -2.01 13.01 3.65
N VAL A 118 -2.50 12.39 4.73
CA VAL A 118 -2.61 10.95 4.88
C VAL A 118 -3.75 10.35 4.05
N ALA A 119 -4.80 11.12 3.75
CA ALA A 119 -5.95 10.65 2.97
C ALA A 119 -5.60 10.57 1.48
N SER A 120 -4.93 11.59 0.93
CA SER A 120 -4.36 11.53 -0.43
C SER A 120 -3.37 10.37 -0.56
N SER A 121 -2.50 10.18 0.44
CA SER A 121 -1.54 9.08 0.46
C SER A 121 -2.22 7.71 0.47
N LEU A 122 -3.31 7.54 1.22
CA LEU A 122 -4.12 6.32 1.25
C LEU A 122 -4.66 5.97 -0.14
N HIS A 123 -5.28 6.95 -0.82
CA HIS A 123 -5.87 6.73 -2.14
C HIS A 123 -4.82 6.31 -3.17
N GLU A 124 -3.71 7.07 -3.28
CA GLU A 124 -2.63 6.76 -4.22
C GLU A 124 -2.00 5.38 -3.98
N LEU A 125 -1.90 4.94 -2.72
CA LEU A 125 -1.32 3.65 -2.37
C LEU A 125 -2.29 2.48 -2.59
N ARG A 126 -3.61 2.71 -2.61
CA ARG A 126 -4.59 1.62 -2.81
C ARG A 126 -4.48 1.03 -4.22
N ASP A 127 -4.24 1.87 -5.22
CA ASP A 127 -4.17 1.45 -6.63
C ASP A 127 -2.72 1.22 -7.12
N ALA A 128 -1.72 1.29 -6.23
CA ALA A 128 -0.31 1.16 -6.57
C ALA A 128 0.13 -0.31 -6.74
N GLU A 129 -0.14 -0.89 -7.89
CA GLU A 129 0.35 -2.22 -8.29
C GLU A 129 1.37 -2.14 -9.43
N VAL A 130 2.57 -2.70 -9.26
CA VAL A 130 3.63 -2.64 -10.29
C VAL A 130 3.32 -3.60 -11.44
N LEU A 131 3.09 -3.06 -12.63
CA LEU A 131 3.00 -3.81 -13.90
C LEU A 131 2.16 -5.10 -13.78
N PRO A 132 0.87 -5.02 -13.40
CA PRO A 132 0.02 -6.20 -13.33
C PRO A 132 0.00 -6.94 -14.67
N GLY A 133 0.02 -8.27 -14.62
CA GLY A 133 0.11 -9.14 -15.80
C GLY A 133 1.54 -9.39 -16.31
N TRP A 134 2.57 -8.80 -15.69
CA TRP A 134 3.96 -9.14 -15.96
C TRP A 134 4.44 -10.22 -15.00
N TYR A 135 4.86 -11.37 -15.55
CA TYR A 135 5.22 -12.57 -14.79
C TYR A 135 6.73 -12.87 -14.80
N GLU A 136 7.56 -11.86 -15.07
CA GLU A 136 9.01 -12.02 -15.00
C GLU A 136 9.45 -12.01 -13.53
N ASP A 137 10.35 -12.92 -13.14
CA ASP A 137 10.78 -13.09 -11.74
C ASP A 137 11.21 -11.79 -11.06
N TRP A 138 11.93 -10.95 -11.79
CA TRP A 138 12.40 -9.66 -11.30
C TRP A 138 11.26 -8.64 -11.10
N VAL A 139 10.16 -8.76 -11.86
CA VAL A 139 8.94 -7.94 -11.65
C VAL A 139 8.15 -8.49 -10.48
N ILE A 140 7.98 -9.81 -10.38
CA ILE A 140 7.27 -10.47 -9.26
C ILE A 140 7.94 -10.13 -7.92
N PHE A 141 9.26 -10.11 -7.88
CA PHE A 141 10.01 -9.67 -6.71
C PHE A 141 9.67 -8.23 -6.31
N GLU A 142 9.60 -7.32 -7.29
CA GLU A 142 9.35 -5.90 -7.05
C GLU A 142 7.86 -5.60 -6.74
N GLN A 143 6.93 -6.37 -7.31
CA GLN A 143 5.53 -6.40 -6.91
C GLN A 143 5.39 -6.82 -5.44
N SER A 144 6.05 -7.92 -5.06
CA SER A 144 6.05 -8.43 -3.69
C SER A 144 6.64 -7.42 -2.71
N ARG A 145 7.75 -6.78 -3.10
CA ARG A 145 8.39 -5.73 -2.30
C ARG A 145 7.48 -4.52 -2.12
N LEU A 146 6.85 -4.01 -3.19
CA LEU A 146 5.94 -2.87 -3.08
C LEU A 146 4.71 -3.24 -2.24
N ARG A 147 4.19 -4.46 -2.36
CA ARG A 147 3.07 -4.96 -1.54
C ARG A 147 3.40 -4.91 -0.05
N GLN A 148 4.60 -5.35 0.34
CA GLN A 148 5.06 -5.25 1.74
C GLN A 148 5.28 -3.79 2.19
N ASP A 149 5.82 -2.94 1.31
CA ASP A 149 6.01 -1.51 1.57
C ASP A 149 4.65 -0.81 1.80
N ARG A 150 3.64 -1.13 0.99
CA ARG A 150 2.26 -0.64 1.10
C ARG A 150 1.59 -1.10 2.38
N LEU A 151 1.74 -2.37 2.77
CA LEU A 151 1.21 -2.90 4.04
C LEU A 151 1.71 -2.07 5.24
N ARG A 152 3.01 -1.77 5.27
CA ARG A 152 3.61 -0.94 6.33
C ARG A 152 3.12 0.50 6.25
N ALA A 153 3.00 1.06 5.04
CA ALA A 153 2.50 2.42 4.83
C ALA A 153 1.04 2.58 5.31
N PHE A 154 0.15 1.66 4.97
CA PHE A 154 -1.24 1.67 5.43
C PHE A 154 -1.35 1.59 6.95
N THR A 155 -0.52 0.75 7.58
CA THR A 155 -0.43 0.67 9.04
C THR A 155 0.04 2.00 9.65
N ALA A 156 0.99 2.68 9.02
CA ALA A 156 1.46 4.00 9.46
C ALA A 156 0.38 5.08 9.29
N ILE A 157 -0.29 5.11 8.13
CA ILE A 157 -1.43 6.00 7.85
C ILE A 157 -2.52 5.81 8.91
N SER A 158 -2.87 4.56 9.22
CA SER A 158 -3.91 4.27 10.20
C SER A 158 -3.54 4.78 11.60
N ARG A 159 -2.31 4.51 12.05
CA ARG A 159 -1.80 5.03 13.33
C ARG A 159 -1.77 6.56 13.39
N LEU A 160 -1.28 7.22 12.35
CA LEU A 160 -1.21 8.68 12.28
C LEU A 160 -2.63 9.28 12.28
N SER A 161 -3.55 8.68 11.54
CA SER A 161 -4.94 9.14 11.46
C SER A 161 -5.66 8.99 12.79
N LEU A 162 -5.44 7.87 13.51
CA LEU A 162 -5.90 7.73 14.90
C LEU A 162 -5.30 8.84 15.77
N ALA A 163 -3.98 9.06 15.73
CA ALA A 163 -3.36 10.11 16.55
C ALA A 163 -3.95 11.51 16.30
N ARG A 164 -4.38 11.79 15.06
CA ARG A 164 -5.02 13.05 14.66
C ARG A 164 -6.54 13.09 14.86
N GLY A 165 -7.16 12.00 15.33
CA GLY A 165 -8.62 11.92 15.52
C GLY A 165 -9.43 11.55 14.27
N ASN A 166 -8.78 11.34 13.12
CA ASN A 166 -9.41 10.98 11.85
C ASN A 166 -9.67 9.47 11.78
N SER A 167 -10.68 9.02 12.53
CA SER A 167 -10.97 7.58 12.70
C SER A 167 -11.44 6.91 11.40
N GLU A 168 -12.13 7.64 10.51
CA GLU A 168 -12.57 7.12 9.21
C GLU A 168 -11.39 6.72 8.31
N VAL A 169 -10.42 7.64 8.11
CA VAL A 169 -9.18 7.37 7.37
C VAL A 169 -8.37 6.26 8.04
N ALA A 170 -8.40 6.20 9.38
CA ALA A 170 -7.73 5.14 10.11
C ALA A 170 -8.30 3.75 9.84
N GLY A 171 -9.63 3.63 9.83
CA GLY A 171 -10.34 2.40 9.48
C GLY A 171 -10.04 1.98 8.05
N ALA A 172 -10.25 2.88 7.08
CA ALA A 172 -10.02 2.60 5.66
C ALA A 172 -8.56 2.18 5.35
N ALA A 173 -7.58 2.74 6.06
CA ALA A 173 -6.19 2.33 5.94
C ALA A 173 -5.92 0.96 6.59
N ALA A 174 -6.52 0.66 7.73
CA ALA A 174 -6.41 -0.65 8.36
C ALA A 174 -7.05 -1.76 7.49
N GLU A 175 -8.19 -1.47 6.88
CA GLU A 175 -8.83 -2.36 5.90
C GLU A 175 -7.93 -2.61 4.68
N ALA A 176 -7.35 -1.56 4.09
CA ALA A 176 -6.41 -1.71 2.97
C ALA A 176 -5.17 -2.54 3.33
N ALA A 177 -4.73 -2.50 4.59
CA ALA A 177 -3.68 -3.39 5.08
C ALA A 177 -4.15 -4.86 5.16
N LEU A 178 -5.38 -5.11 5.61
CA LEU A 178 -5.97 -6.45 5.72
C LEU A 178 -6.34 -7.05 4.35
N GLU A 179 -6.62 -6.22 3.34
CA GLU A 179 -6.74 -6.67 1.95
C GLU A 179 -5.41 -7.24 1.41
N ILE A 180 -4.28 -6.72 1.88
CA ILE A 180 -2.95 -7.22 1.51
C ILE A 180 -2.59 -8.47 2.31
N GLU A 181 -2.72 -8.42 3.63
CA GLU A 181 -2.37 -9.49 4.56
C GLU A 181 -3.51 -9.68 5.59
N PRO A 182 -4.48 -10.58 5.30
CA PRO A 182 -5.65 -10.79 6.15
C PRO A 182 -5.35 -11.22 7.58
N LEU A 183 -4.20 -11.86 7.82
CA LEU A 183 -3.79 -12.33 9.14
C LEU A 183 -2.88 -11.33 9.87
N TYR A 184 -2.77 -10.08 9.38
CA TYR A 184 -1.93 -9.07 10.01
C TYR A 184 -2.57 -8.49 11.28
N GLU A 185 -2.28 -9.09 12.43
CA GLU A 185 -2.86 -8.75 13.74
C GLU A 185 -2.81 -7.25 14.06
N LYS A 186 -1.71 -6.59 13.71
CA LYS A 186 -1.53 -5.15 13.95
C LYS A 186 -2.57 -4.31 13.20
N ALA A 187 -2.92 -4.67 11.96
CA ALA A 187 -3.96 -3.98 11.22
C ALA A 187 -5.35 -4.26 11.81
N VAL A 188 -5.60 -5.49 12.30
CA VAL A 188 -6.85 -5.82 13.01
C VAL A 188 -7.02 -4.95 14.25
N GLY A 189 -5.98 -4.82 15.09
CA GLY A 189 -6.03 -3.97 16.27
C GLY A 189 -6.28 -2.50 15.95
N LEU A 190 -5.73 -2.00 14.84
CA LEU A 190 -5.97 -0.63 14.36
C LEU A 190 -7.40 -0.43 13.86
N LEU A 191 -7.96 -1.40 13.14
CA LEU A 191 -9.36 -1.37 12.70
C LEU A 191 -10.31 -1.37 13.90
N ILE A 192 -10.09 -2.25 14.88
CA ILE A 192 -10.85 -2.28 16.13
C ILE A 192 -10.78 -0.92 16.84
N ALA A 193 -9.59 -0.34 16.97
CA ALA A 193 -9.44 0.97 17.60
C ALA A 193 -10.16 2.10 16.84
N ALA A 194 -10.14 2.07 15.51
CA ALA A 194 -10.83 3.03 14.67
C ALA A 194 -12.35 2.94 14.81
N GLU A 195 -12.92 1.74 14.71
CA GLU A 195 -14.36 1.49 14.86
C GLU A 195 -14.86 1.89 16.25
N MET A 196 -14.08 1.58 17.30
CA MET A 196 -14.44 1.98 18.67
C MET A 196 -14.46 3.50 18.85
N ARG A 197 -13.55 4.24 18.23
CA ARG A 197 -13.55 5.72 18.27
C ARG A 197 -14.70 6.34 17.48
N GLN A 198 -15.18 5.65 16.45
CA GLN A 198 -16.37 6.03 15.71
C GLN A 198 -17.67 5.68 16.47
N GLY A 199 -17.58 4.97 17.60
CA GLY A 199 -18.75 4.51 18.36
C GLY A 199 -19.43 3.29 17.73
N ASN A 200 -18.70 2.50 16.94
CA ASN A 200 -19.20 1.32 16.24
C ASN A 200 -18.64 0.00 16.84
N PRO A 201 -19.10 -0.41 18.03
CA PRO A 201 -18.60 -1.60 18.72
C PRO A 201 -18.89 -2.91 17.97
N ALA A 202 -19.99 -2.95 17.22
CA ALA A 202 -20.44 -4.14 16.51
C ALA A 202 -19.48 -4.45 15.35
N ALA A 203 -19.04 -3.42 14.61
CA ALA A 203 -18.03 -3.57 13.58
C ALA A 203 -16.67 -3.99 14.16
N ALA A 204 -16.25 -3.40 15.28
CA ALA A 204 -15.03 -3.80 15.97
C ALA A 204 -15.06 -5.28 16.42
N LEU A 205 -16.15 -5.73 17.02
CA LEU A 205 -16.32 -7.14 17.41
C LEU A 205 -16.36 -8.06 16.19
N SER A 206 -17.07 -7.67 15.13
CA SER A 206 -17.12 -8.42 13.88
C SER A 206 -15.74 -8.58 13.23
N ALA A 207 -14.91 -7.52 13.24
CA ALA A 207 -13.54 -7.58 12.73
C ALA A 207 -12.67 -8.55 13.55
N TYR A 208 -12.80 -8.54 14.88
CA TYR A 208 -12.10 -9.46 15.76
C TYR A 208 -12.50 -10.93 15.52
N GLU A 209 -13.80 -11.23 15.48
CA GLU A 209 -14.27 -12.61 15.27
C GLU A 209 -13.90 -13.13 13.89
N ARG A 210 -13.95 -12.28 12.86
CA ARG A 210 -13.46 -12.64 11.51
C ARG A 210 -11.98 -12.99 11.52
N TYR A 211 -11.15 -12.17 12.17
CA TYR A 211 -9.72 -12.43 12.29
C TYR A 211 -9.44 -13.72 13.07
N ARG A 212 -10.11 -13.91 14.22
CA ARG A 212 -9.97 -15.10 15.06
C ARG A 212 -10.30 -16.36 14.28
N GLY A 213 -11.47 -16.40 13.62
CA GLY A 213 -11.90 -17.56 12.85
C GLY A 213 -10.91 -17.91 11.74
N LYS A 214 -10.43 -16.89 11.00
CA LYS A 214 -9.45 -17.10 9.94
C LYS A 214 -8.08 -17.56 10.46
N LEU A 215 -7.61 -17.01 11.57
CA LEU A 215 -6.34 -17.40 12.18
C LEU A 215 -6.37 -18.85 12.69
N GLU A 216 -7.51 -19.26 13.27
CA GLU A 216 -7.72 -20.62 13.72
C GLU A 216 -7.81 -21.59 12.53
N GLU A 217 -8.55 -21.22 11.48
CA GLU A 217 -8.69 -22.02 10.25
C GLU A 217 -7.36 -22.19 9.49
N ASP A 218 -6.65 -21.09 9.22
CA ASP A 218 -5.46 -21.11 8.35
C ASP A 218 -4.19 -21.55 9.11
N MET A 219 -4.09 -21.27 10.41
CA MET A 219 -2.86 -21.46 11.20
C MET A 219 -3.03 -22.30 12.47
N GLY A 220 -4.27 -22.62 12.89
CA GLY A 220 -4.52 -23.31 14.17
C GLY A 220 -4.12 -22.49 15.40
N LEU A 221 -4.02 -21.16 15.26
CA LEU A 221 -3.58 -20.25 16.32
C LEU A 221 -4.75 -19.43 16.87
N LEU A 222 -4.58 -18.91 18.09
CA LEU A 222 -5.51 -17.97 18.71
C LEU A 222 -4.96 -16.54 18.68
N PRO A 223 -5.84 -15.51 18.67
CA PRO A 223 -5.41 -14.12 18.76
C PRO A 223 -4.53 -13.84 19.98
N SER A 224 -3.63 -12.86 19.88
CA SER A 224 -2.83 -12.44 21.01
C SER A 224 -3.66 -11.74 22.09
N ASP A 225 -3.12 -11.70 23.31
CA ASP A 225 -3.77 -11.02 24.43
C ASP A 225 -3.86 -9.51 24.24
N SER A 226 -2.99 -8.93 23.40
CA SER A 226 -3.05 -7.52 23.01
C SER A 226 -4.36 -7.19 22.32
N VAL A 227 -4.73 -7.98 21.30
CA VAL A 227 -5.98 -7.75 20.55
C VAL A 227 -7.21 -8.14 21.36
N LYS A 228 -7.14 -9.22 22.15
CA LYS A 228 -8.23 -9.58 23.08
C LYS A 228 -8.53 -8.44 24.06
N SER A 229 -7.50 -7.81 24.60
CA SER A 229 -7.64 -6.70 25.55
C SER A 229 -8.29 -5.46 24.92
N LEU A 230 -8.08 -5.21 23.63
CA LEU A 230 -8.74 -4.09 22.92
C LEU A 230 -10.26 -4.26 22.88
N ILE A 231 -10.75 -5.49 22.67
CA ILE A 231 -12.19 -5.80 22.67
C ILE A 231 -12.75 -5.79 24.09
N ALA A 232 -12.08 -6.44 25.05
CA ALA A 232 -12.54 -6.50 26.44
C ALA A 232 -12.71 -5.09 27.04
N GLY A 233 -11.69 -4.24 26.94
CA GLY A 233 -11.77 -2.86 27.45
C GLY A 233 -12.80 -2.00 26.71
N ALA A 234 -13.19 -2.37 25.50
CA ALA A 234 -14.22 -1.66 24.76
C ALA A 234 -15.64 -2.07 25.17
N LEU A 235 -15.90 -3.37 25.36
CA LEU A 235 -17.17 -3.87 25.89
C LEU A 235 -17.45 -3.32 27.29
N ASP A 236 -16.43 -3.24 28.15
CA ASP A 236 -16.56 -2.67 29.50
C ASP A 236 -16.97 -1.19 29.47
N ARG A 237 -16.40 -0.39 28.57
CA ARG A 237 -16.77 1.03 28.41
C ARG A 237 -18.22 1.19 27.95
N GLN A 238 -18.71 0.28 27.11
CA GLN A 238 -20.11 0.30 26.67
C GLN A 238 -21.08 -0.08 27.78
N ALA A 239 -20.75 -1.10 28.57
CA ALA A 239 -21.57 -1.51 29.71
C ALA A 239 -21.77 -0.33 30.68
N ARG A 240 -20.68 0.36 31.02
CA ARG A 240 -20.71 1.56 31.87
C ARG A 240 -21.52 2.71 31.26
N ALA A 241 -21.32 3.01 29.97
CA ALA A 241 -22.09 4.06 29.28
C ALA A 241 -23.59 3.73 29.18
N ARG A 242 -23.97 2.45 29.17
CA ARG A 242 -25.36 2.00 29.21
C ARG A 242 -25.95 2.12 30.62
N GLU A 243 -25.20 1.76 31.65
CA GLU A 243 -25.60 1.92 33.06
C GLU A 243 -25.79 3.40 33.43
N GLU A 244 -24.94 4.30 32.95
CA GLU A 244 -25.07 5.75 33.16
C GLU A 244 -26.26 6.38 32.40
N ARG A 245 -26.68 5.79 31.28
CA ARG A 245 -27.84 6.25 30.47
C ARG A 245 -29.18 5.75 31.02
N LEU A 246 -29.18 4.73 31.86
CA LEU A 246 -30.36 4.32 32.62
C LEU A 246 -30.47 5.25 33.84
N PRO A 247 -31.50 6.11 33.96
CA PRO A 247 -31.63 6.92 35.15
C PRO A 247 -31.75 6.01 36.37
N ALA A 248 -30.89 6.24 37.36
CA ALA A 248 -31.10 5.71 38.70
C ALA A 248 -32.50 6.17 39.14
N SER A 249 -33.34 5.21 39.51
CA SER A 249 -34.76 5.31 39.89
C SER A 249 -35.77 5.31 38.74
N VAL A 250 -36.20 4.10 38.40
CA VAL A 250 -37.63 3.83 38.28
C VAL A 250 -38.02 2.96 39.47
N SER A 251 -38.02 3.60 40.65
CA SER A 251 -38.65 3.04 41.84
C SER A 251 -40.13 3.41 41.76
N TRP A 252 -40.93 2.61 41.06
CA TRP A 252 -42.37 2.58 41.29
C TRP A 252 -42.80 1.16 41.61
N LEU A 253 -43.59 1.04 42.69
CA LEU A 253 -44.28 -0.14 43.23
C LEU A 253 -43.49 -1.07 44.17
N THR A 254 -43.00 -0.51 45.29
CA THR A 254 -43.33 -1.11 46.60
C THR A 254 -44.41 -0.25 47.26
N GLY A 255 -45.65 -0.38 46.78
CA GLY A 255 -46.81 0.01 47.58
C GLY A 255 -47.09 -1.12 48.56
N GLU A 256 -46.73 -0.93 49.83
CA GLU A 256 -47.13 -1.83 50.91
C GLU A 256 -48.65 -1.90 51.05
N PRO A 257 -49.20 -3.06 51.51
CA PRO A 257 -50.63 -3.21 51.77
C PRO A 257 -50.99 -2.57 53.10
N ALA A 258 -51.79 -1.51 53.08
CA ALA A 258 -52.42 -0.98 54.29
C ALA A 258 -53.69 -1.80 54.61
N LEU A 259 -53.55 -2.77 55.52
CA LEU A 259 -54.64 -3.32 56.31
C LEU A 259 -55.10 -2.27 57.33
N HIS A 260 -56.40 -1.95 57.38
CA HIS A 260 -57.17 -1.56 58.57
C HIS A 260 -58.65 -1.44 58.15
N HIS A 261 -59.52 -2.40 58.52
CA HIS A 261 -60.46 -2.33 59.66
C HIS A 261 -61.44 -1.13 59.62
N SER A 262 -62.66 -1.35 59.13
CA SER A 262 -63.89 -1.58 59.93
C SER A 262 -65.10 -1.83 59.03
#